data_AF-H1KQP6-F1
#
_entry.id   AF-H1KQP6-F1
#
_cell.length_a   1.000
_cell.length_b   1.000
_cell.length_c   1.000
_cell.angle_alpha   90.00
_cell.angle_beta   90.00
_cell.angle_gamma   90.00
#
_symmetry.space_group_name_H-M   'P 1'
#
loop_
_entity.id
_entity.type
_entity.pdbx_description
1 polymer ?
#
loop_
_entity_poly.entity_id
_entity_poly.type
_entity_poly.pdbx_seq_one_letter_code
_entity_poly.pdbx_strand_id
1 'polypeptide(L)' 'MAITRDDVLKALSTVTVDRGGTTLPDSGRLSQVVIDPGNRVMFSIRIDPSEAERFEPVRREAEGRVLALSGVSS' A
#
# COMPACT_ATOMS: atom_id res chain seq x y z
N MET A 1 -11.39 -3.31 -16.66
CA MET A 1 -11.07 -1.91 -16.31
C MET A 1 -9.59 -1.86 -16.00
N ALA A 2 -8.85 -0.88 -16.53
CA ALA A 2 -7.46 -0.69 -16.13
C ALA A 2 -7.44 -0.12 -14.71
N ILE A 3 -6.59 -0.67 -13.84
CA ILE A 3 -6.43 -0.12 -12.50
C ILE A 3 -5.69 1.21 -12.56
N THR A 4 -6.14 2.18 -11.77
CA THR A 4 -5.51 3.51 -11.70
C THR A 4 -4.72 3.68 -10.41
N ARG A 5 -3.82 4.67 -10.40
CA ARG A 5 -3.08 5.06 -9.20
C ARG A 5 -4.02 5.47 -8.07
N ASP A 6 -5.11 6.15 -8.40
CA ASP A 6 -6.08 6.64 -7.43
C ASP A 6 -6.88 5.49 -6.80
N ASP A 7 -7.18 4.44 -7.56
CA ASP A 7 -7.81 3.22 -7.02
C ASP A 7 -6.91 2.56 -5.97
N VAL A 8 -5.61 2.45 -6.26
CA VAL A 8 -4.61 1.91 -5.33
C VAL A 8 -4.50 2.80 -4.08
N LEU A 9 -4.39 4.11 -4.24
CA LEU A 9 -4.30 5.03 -3.10
C LEU A 9 -5.55 4.96 -2.22
N LYS A 10 -6.73 4.87 -2.83
CA LYS A 10 -8.00 4.71 -2.10
C LYS A 10 -8.02 3.42 -1.29
N ALA A 11 -7.52 2.31 -1.86
CA ALA A 11 -7.40 1.05 -1.13
C ALA A 11 -6.40 1.15 0.04
N LEU A 12 -5.23 1.74 -0.21
CA LEU A 12 -4.19 1.92 0.82
C LEU A 12 -4.60 2.90 1.92
N SER A 13 -5.53 3.83 1.66
CA SER A 13 -6.08 4.73 2.67
C SER A 13 -6.90 4.02 3.75
N THR A 14 -7.26 2.75 3.52
CA THR A 14 -7.93 1.91 4.54
C THR A 14 -6.95 1.25 5.52
N VAL A 15 -5.64 1.33 5.24
CA VAL A 15 -4.58 0.75 6.07
C VAL A 15 -3.98 1.82 6.96
N THR A 16 -3.95 1.57 8.26
CA THR A 16 -3.43 2.52 9.26
C THR A 16 -2.05 2.10 9.76
N VAL A 17 -1.12 3.05 9.92
CA VAL A 17 0.28 2.78 10.35
C VAL A 17 0.49 2.91 11.86
N ASP A 18 -0.47 3.48 12.58
CA ASP A 18 -0.41 3.71 14.01
C ASP A 18 -1.80 3.62 14.67
N ARG A 19 -1.82 3.72 16.01
CA ARG A 19 -3.08 3.72 16.79
C ARG A 19 -3.87 5.02 16.69
N GLY A 20 -3.25 6.09 16.17
CA GLY A 20 -3.91 7.38 15.95
C GLY A 20 -4.78 7.39 14.69
N GLY A 21 -4.70 6.34 13.88
CA GLY A 21 -5.47 6.20 12.65
C GLY A 21 -4.82 6.86 11.44
N THR A 22 -3.53 7.20 11.51
CA THR A 22 -2.80 7.75 10.37
C THR A 22 -2.80 6.72 9.23
N THR A 23 -3.32 7.09 8.06
CA THR A 23 -3.37 6.20 6.91
C THR A 23 -1.99 6.01 6.29
N LEU A 24 -1.79 4.92 5.54
CA LEU A 24 -0.51 4.65 4.88
C LEU A 24 -0.10 5.77 3.90
N PRO A 25 -0.98 6.29 3.01
CA PRO A 25 -0.65 7.46 2.18
C PRO A 25 -0.32 8.73 2.97
N ASP A 26 -1.05 9.01 4.06
CA ASP A 26 -0.87 10.24 4.84
C ASP A 26 0.35 10.19 5.77
N SER A 27 0.87 8.99 6.05
CA SER A 27 2.02 8.79 6.94
C SER A 27 3.34 9.37 6.41
N GLY A 28 3.42 9.72 5.13
CA GLY A 28 4.68 10.10 4.46
C GLY A 28 5.67 8.93 4.27
N ARG A 29 5.28 7.71 4.64
CA ARG A 29 6.11 6.49 4.48
C ARG A 29 5.90 5.78 3.14
N LEU A 30 4.78 6.03 2.46
CA LEU A 30 4.45 5.41 1.18
C LEU A 30 5.28 6.03 0.04
N SER A 31 5.93 5.19 -0.76
CA SER A 31 6.57 5.65 -2.01
C SER A 31 5.56 6.05 -3.07
N GLN A 32 6.04 6.52 -4.22
CA GLN A 32 5.18 6.57 -5.40
C GLN A 32 4.61 5.18 -5.71
N VAL A 33 3.30 5.10 -5.93
CA VAL A 33 2.63 3.95 -6.53
C VAL A 33 2.86 3.97 -8.03
N VAL A 34 3.42 2.87 -8.55
CA VAL A 34 3.65 2.63 -9.98
C VAL A 34 2.81 1.43 -10.41
N ILE A 35 2.18 1.54 -11.58
CA ILE A 35 1.41 0.47 -12.20
C ILE A 35 2.06 0.21 -13.55
N ASP A 36 2.54 -1.01 -13.76
CA ASP A 36 3.18 -1.39 -15.02
C ASP A 36 2.15 -1.78 -16.11
N PRO A 37 2.56 -1.96 -17.38
CA PRO A 37 1.66 -2.36 -18.45
C PRO A 37 0.98 -3.73 -18.24
N GLY A 38 1.49 -4.56 -17.33
CA GLY A 38 0.89 -5.84 -16.92
C GLY A 38 -0.08 -5.72 -15.75
N ASN A 39 -0.46 -4.50 -15.34
CA ASN A 39 -1.24 -4.20 -14.15
C ASN A 39 -0.60 -4.69 -12.84
N ARG A 40 0.73 -4.82 -12.80
CA ARG A 40 1.45 -5.06 -11.56
C ARG A 40 1.59 -3.75 -10.80
N VAL A 41 1.23 -3.77 -9.52
CA VAL A 41 1.30 -2.60 -8.65
C VAL A 41 2.57 -2.68 -7.80
N MET A 42 3.37 -1.61 -7.83
CA MET A 42 4.63 -1.51 -7.10
C MET A 42 4.62 -0.28 -6.20
N PHE A 43 4.93 -0.49 -4.92
CA PHE A 43 5.14 0.55 -3.92
C PHE A 43 6.04 0.01 -2.80
N SER A 44 6.58 0.89 -1.98
CA SER A 44 7.33 0.55 -0.78
C SER A 44 6.85 1.35 0.41
N ILE A 45 7.05 0.80 1.61
CA ILE A 45 6.77 1.44 2.89
C ILE A 45 8.10 1.72 3.56
N ARG A 46 8.46 2.99 3.70
CA ARG A 46 9.70 3.41 4.36
C ARG A 46 9.55 3.24 5.87
N ILE A 47 10.46 2.48 6.45
CA ILE A 47 10.51 2.19 7.89
C ILE A 47 11.94 2.30 8.39
N ASP A 48 12.09 2.57 9.69
CA ASP A 48 13.36 2.28 10.37
C ASP A 48 13.52 0.76 10.54
N PRO A 49 14.72 0.19 10.44
CA PRO A 49 14.94 -1.24 10.66
C PRO A 49 14.41 -1.76 12.01
N SER A 50 14.43 -0.93 13.06
CA SER A 50 13.89 -1.28 14.39
C SER A 50 12.36 -1.44 14.40
N GLU A 51 11.66 -0.92 13.39
CA GLU A 51 10.21 -1.00 13.25
C GLU A 51 9.76 -2.18 12.38
N ALA A 52 10.67 -2.96 11.80
CA ALA A 52 10.37 -3.98 10.79
C ALA A 52 9.33 -5.00 11.24
N GLU A 53 9.48 -5.58 12.43
CA GLU A 53 8.52 -6.55 12.96
C GLU A 53 7.14 -5.94 13.19
N ARG A 54 7.10 -4.67 13.63
CA ARG A 54 5.86 -3.94 13.88
C ARG A 54 5.14 -3.54 12.57
N PHE A 55 5.89 -3.31 11.50
CA PHE A 55 5.34 -2.90 10.21
C PHE A 55 5.03 -4.06 9.26
N GLU A 56 5.50 -5.28 9.54
CA GLU A 56 5.13 -6.46 8.73
C GLU A 56 3.61 -6.68 8.64
N PRO A 57 2.81 -6.54 9.72
CA PRO A 57 1.34 -6.58 9.61
C PRO A 57 0.77 -5.49 8.69
N VAL A 58 1.33 -4.26 8.74
CA VAL A 58 0.93 -3.15 7.87
C VAL A 58 1.25 -3.46 6.41
N ARG A 59 2.44 -4.04 6.15
CA ARG A 59 2.84 -4.48 4.81
C ARG A 59 1.88 -5.54 4.26
N ARG A 60 1.57 -6.56 5.05
CA ARG A 60 0.62 -7.63 4.67
C ARG A 60 -0.76 -7.10 4.40
N GLU A 61 -1.25 -6.18 5.24
CA GLU A 61 -2.55 -5.57 5.02
C GLU A 61 -2.56 -4.75 3.73
N ALA A 62 -1.56 -3.89 3.50
CA ALA A 62 -1.43 -3.10 2.27
C ALA A 62 -1.40 -3.98 1.02
N GLU A 63 -0.59 -5.04 1.03
CA GLU A 63 -0.55 -6.05 -0.04
C GLU A 63 -1.93 -6.68 -0.27
N GLY A 64 -2.60 -7.13 0.81
CA GLY A 64 -3.94 -7.72 0.71
C GLY A 64 -4.99 -6.76 0.16
N ARG A 65 -4.97 -5.48 0.55
CA ARG A 65 -5.89 -4.46 0.00
C ARG A 65 -5.70 -4.25 -1.49
N VAL A 66 -4.45 -4.21 -1.96
CA VAL A 66 -4.14 -4.02 -3.37
C VAL A 66 -4.48 -5.27 -4.18
N LEU A 67 -4.13 -6.47 -3.71
CA LEU A 67 -4.47 -7.72 -4.40
C LEU A 67 -5.99 -7.97 -4.49
N ALA A 68 -6.79 -7.39 -3.58
CA ALA A 68 -8.24 -7.45 -3.65
C ALA A 68 -8.85 -6.55 -4.76
N LEU A 69 -8.08 -5.63 -5.34
CA LEU A 69 -8.56 -4.78 -6.42
C LEU A 69 -8.69 -5.58 -7.72
N SER A 70 -9.85 -5.46 -8.36
CA SER A 70 -10.10 -6.09 -9.65
C SER A 70 -9.15 -5.53 -10.71
N GLY A 71 -8.37 -6.40 -11.33
CA GLY A 71 -7.44 -6.05 -12.41
C GLY A 71 -5.98 -5.96 -12.00
N VAL A 72 -5.63 -6.15 -10.72
CA VAL A 72 -4.22 -6.28 -10.28
C VAL A 72 -3.66 -7.64 -10.66
N SER A 73 -2.44 -7.64 -11.20
CA SER A 73 -1.62 -8.85 -11.32
C SER A 73 -0.65 -8.96 -10.14
N SER A 74 -0.51 -10.17 -9.59
CA SER A 74 0.50 -10.51 -8.56
C SER A 74 1.91 -10.51 -9.14
#